data_AF-A0A5B8J9M5-F1
#
_entry.id   AF-A0A5B8J9M5-F1
#
_cell.length_a   1.000
_cell.length_b   1.000
_cell.length_c   1.000
_cell.angle_alpha   90.00
_cell.angle_beta   90.00
_cell.angle_gamma   90.00
#
_symmetry.space_group_name_H-M   'P 1'
#
loop_
_entity.id
_entity.type
_entity.pdbx_description
1 polymer ?
#
loop_
_entity_poly.entity_id
_entity_poly.type
_entity_poly.pdbx_seq_one_letter_code
_entity_poly.pdbx_strand_id
1 'polypeptide(L)'
;MSATADHAEERTNPAARLGFEPGQVVQEIGFDEDADQDLREGIESVIGQELVDEDYEDVADVVVLWFRDEDGDLTDVLVDAIGLLDEGGMIWLLTPKTGRDGYVEPSDINDAAQTAGLSQTKSISVAKDWVGTKLIAPKR
;
A
#
# COMPACT_ATOMS: atom_id res chain seq x y z
N MET A 1 10.62 39.22 -2.18
CA MET A 1 10.25 38.57 -3.45
C MET A 1 10.83 37.16 -3.42
N SER A 2 10.06 36.18 -2.94
CA SER A 2 10.29 34.76 -3.21
C SER A 2 8.93 34.17 -3.54
N ALA A 3 8.58 34.32 -4.80
CA ALA A 3 7.58 33.50 -5.45
C ALA A 3 8.36 32.44 -6.21
N THR A 4 8.18 31.17 -5.83
CA THR A 4 8.13 30.01 -6.73
C THR A 4 8.13 28.73 -5.90
N ALA A 5 6.93 28.21 -5.63
CA ALA A 5 6.60 26.79 -5.75
C ALA A 5 5.06 26.63 -5.69
N ASP A 6 4.34 27.42 -6.49
CA ASP A 6 2.87 27.28 -6.66
C ASP A 6 2.52 26.62 -8.01
N HIS A 7 3.45 25.82 -8.54
CA HIS A 7 3.29 25.12 -9.81
C HIS A 7 3.76 23.67 -9.67
N ALA A 8 3.07 22.90 -8.82
CA ALA A 8 2.78 21.52 -9.18
C ALA A 8 1.37 21.57 -9.76
N GLU A 9 1.26 21.21 -11.03
CA GLU A 9 0.00 21.06 -11.75
C GLU A 9 -1.06 20.40 -10.87
N GLU A 10 -2.33 20.72 -11.10
CA GLU A 10 -3.50 20.04 -10.52
C GLU A 10 -3.60 18.58 -11.05
N ARG A 11 -2.50 17.82 -10.96
CA ARG A 11 -2.50 16.36 -10.99
C ARG A 11 -3.14 15.95 -9.68
N THR A 12 -4.35 15.44 -9.75
CA THR A 12 -5.01 14.86 -8.58
C THR A 12 -4.01 13.89 -7.92
N ASN A 13 -3.62 14.16 -6.67
CA ASN A 13 -2.67 13.32 -5.93
C ASN A 13 -3.12 11.84 -6.06
N PRO A 14 -2.26 10.92 -6.55
CA PRO A 14 -2.64 9.53 -6.78
C PRO A 14 -3.15 8.83 -5.51
N ALA A 15 -2.64 9.23 -4.33
CA ALA A 15 -3.05 8.71 -3.04
C ALA A 15 -4.39 9.26 -2.53
N ALA A 16 -4.94 10.32 -3.14
CA ALA A 16 -6.18 10.97 -2.67
C ALA A 16 -7.38 10.02 -2.61
N ARG A 17 -7.37 8.92 -3.38
CA ARG A 17 -8.43 7.91 -3.42
C ARG A 17 -8.22 6.75 -2.44
N LEU A 18 -7.06 6.69 -1.79
CA LEU A 18 -6.68 5.61 -0.88
C LEU A 18 -7.18 5.82 0.55
N GLY A 19 -7.63 7.04 0.86
CA GLY A 19 -8.24 7.37 2.14
C GLY A 19 -7.25 7.35 3.31
N PHE A 20 -5.99 7.70 3.06
CA PHE A 20 -5.03 8.02 4.11
C PHE A 20 -5.43 9.30 4.83
N GLU A 21 -5.08 9.39 6.10
CA GLU A 21 -5.34 10.52 6.97
C GLU A 21 -4.02 11.15 7.48
N PRO A 22 -3.97 12.48 7.67
CA PRO A 22 -2.80 13.13 8.25
C PRO A 22 -2.42 12.57 9.62
N GLY A 23 -1.12 12.34 9.83
CA GLY A 23 -0.54 11.82 11.07
C GLY A 23 -0.55 10.30 11.20
N GLN A 24 -1.03 9.55 10.19
CA GLN A 24 -0.92 8.10 10.18
C GLN A 24 0.53 7.65 9.99
N VAL A 25 0.94 6.63 10.75
CA VAL A 25 2.16 5.87 10.50
C VAL A 25 1.87 4.86 9.40
N VAL A 26 2.53 5.03 8.25
CA VAL A 26 2.40 4.14 7.11
C VAL A 26 3.71 3.40 6.90
N GLN A 27 3.68 2.09 7.08
CA GLN A 27 4.83 1.23 6.86
C GLN A 27 4.82 0.66 5.44
N GLU A 28 5.97 0.69 4.79
CA GLU A 28 6.19 0.19 3.44
C GLU A 28 7.00 -1.10 3.45
N ILE A 29 6.46 -2.12 2.77
CA ILE A 29 7.06 -3.45 2.66
C ILE A 29 7.15 -3.84 1.17
N GLY A 30 8.24 -4.50 0.77
CA GLY A 30 8.42 -5.05 -0.58
C GLY A 30 8.80 -3.99 -1.63
N PHE A 31 9.31 -2.85 -1.18
CA PHE A 31 9.82 -1.80 -2.07
C PHE A 31 10.95 -2.34 -2.97
N ASP A 32 10.85 -2.03 -4.26
CA ASP A 32 11.89 -2.32 -5.25
C ASP A 32 11.88 -1.21 -6.32
N GLU A 33 12.79 -1.25 -7.30
CA GLU A 33 13.00 -0.21 -8.31
C GLU A 33 11.77 0.06 -9.22
N ASP A 34 10.81 -0.84 -9.25
CA ASP A 34 9.55 -0.75 -10.02
C ASP A 34 8.38 -0.14 -9.22
N ALA A 35 8.56 0.13 -7.93
CA ALA A 35 7.58 0.81 -7.10
C ALA A 35 7.31 2.24 -7.64
N ASP A 36 6.05 2.66 -7.60
CA ASP A 36 5.65 3.96 -8.16
C ASP A 36 5.99 5.11 -7.18
N GLN A 37 7.03 5.87 -7.51
CA GLN A 37 7.52 6.96 -6.67
C GLN A 37 6.50 8.12 -6.53
N ASP A 38 5.76 8.43 -7.59
CA ASP A 38 4.70 9.47 -7.55
C ASP A 38 3.59 9.08 -6.56
N LEU A 39 3.27 7.78 -6.45
CA LEU A 39 2.34 7.25 -5.45
C LEU A 39 2.90 7.40 -4.03
N ARG A 40 4.15 7.00 -3.80
CA ARG A 40 4.82 7.10 -2.48
C ARG A 40 4.82 8.54 -1.99
N GLU A 41 5.34 9.47 -2.78
CA GLU A 41 5.37 10.90 -2.47
C GLU A 41 3.95 11.46 -2.25
N GLY A 42 2.97 10.95 -3.01
CA GLY A 42 1.57 11.28 -2.84
C GLY A 42 1.02 10.87 -1.47
N ILE A 43 1.38 9.67 -0.97
CA ILE A 43 1.01 9.18 0.36
C ILE A 43 1.67 10.03 1.44
N GLU A 44 2.98 10.25 1.34
CA GLU A 44 3.76 11.07 2.28
C GLU A 44 3.20 12.48 2.42
N SER A 45 2.81 13.10 1.29
CA SER A 45 2.16 14.40 1.27
C SER A 45 0.80 14.41 1.98
N VAL A 46 0.07 13.29 2.00
CA VAL A 46 -1.24 13.19 2.67
C VAL A 46 -1.05 12.96 4.18
N ILE A 47 -0.17 12.04 4.55
CA ILE A 47 0.08 11.70 5.97
C ILE A 47 0.93 12.76 6.67
N GLY A 48 1.70 13.56 5.93
CA GLY A 48 2.55 14.64 6.44
C GLY A 48 3.88 14.16 7.03
N GLN A 49 4.29 12.94 6.72
CA GLN A 49 5.55 12.31 7.14
C GLN A 49 6.02 11.32 6.07
N GLU A 50 7.29 10.90 6.15
CA GLU A 50 7.85 9.87 5.27
C GLU A 50 7.26 8.48 5.61
N LEU A 51 7.23 7.60 4.62
CA LEU A 51 6.93 6.18 4.83
C LEU A 51 8.02 5.55 5.70
N VAL A 52 7.62 4.72 6.67
CA VAL A 52 8.58 3.93 7.46
C VAL A 52 8.85 2.60 6.78
N ASP A 53 10.08 2.11 6.84
CA ASP A 53 10.49 0.89 6.15
C ASP A 53 10.26 -0.38 7.00
N GLU A 54 10.75 -1.52 6.51
CA GLU A 54 10.61 -2.84 7.15
C GLU A 54 11.33 -2.93 8.50
N ASP A 55 12.27 -2.03 8.79
CA ASP A 55 13.04 -1.99 10.04
C ASP A 55 12.32 -1.19 11.15
N TYR A 56 11.11 -0.68 10.88
CA TYR A 56 10.31 0.03 11.88
C TYR A 56 9.92 -0.88 13.06
N GLU A 57 10.35 -0.52 14.27
CA GLU A 57 10.24 -1.35 15.48
C GLU A 57 8.94 -1.16 16.28
N ASP A 58 7.97 -0.39 15.77
CA ASP A 58 6.68 -0.14 16.42
C ASP A 58 5.51 -0.49 15.46
N VAL A 59 4.27 -0.29 15.89
CA VAL A 59 3.08 -0.59 15.10
C VAL A 59 2.70 0.55 14.13
N ALA A 60 2.17 0.19 12.98
CA ALA A 60 1.70 1.10 11.95
C ALA A 60 0.16 1.14 11.85
N ASP A 61 -0.40 2.29 11.46
CA ASP A 61 -1.83 2.41 11.17
C ASP A 61 -2.18 1.71 9.85
N VAL A 62 -1.27 1.78 8.88
CA VAL A 62 -1.45 1.23 7.54
C VAL A 62 -0.14 0.59 7.06
N VAL A 63 -0.25 -0.58 6.45
CA VAL A 63 0.85 -1.18 5.68
C VAL A 63 0.58 -0.99 4.19
N VAL A 64 1.52 -0.41 3.47
CA VAL A 64 1.59 -0.43 2.01
C VAL A 64 2.50 -1.59 1.63
N LEU A 65 1.90 -2.62 1.02
CA LEU A 65 2.60 -3.84 0.65
C LEU A 65 2.72 -3.91 -0.87
N TRP A 66 3.92 -3.77 -1.40
CA TRP A 66 4.23 -4.04 -2.80
C TRP A 66 4.52 -5.53 -2.95
N PHE A 67 3.74 -6.22 -3.77
CA PHE A 67 3.88 -7.67 -3.92
C PHE A 67 3.80 -8.10 -5.37
N ARG A 68 4.73 -8.95 -5.77
CA ARG A 68 4.86 -9.58 -7.08
C ARG A 68 4.73 -11.09 -6.92
N ASP A 69 4.26 -11.77 -7.95
CA ASP A 69 4.08 -13.24 -7.94
C ASP A 69 5.37 -14.01 -7.59
N GLU A 70 6.54 -13.44 -7.88
CA GLU A 70 7.84 -14.03 -7.56
C GLU A 70 8.34 -13.75 -6.13
N ASP A 71 7.69 -12.86 -5.38
CA ASP A 71 8.10 -12.43 -4.03
C ASP A 71 7.83 -13.51 -2.96
N GLY A 72 7.08 -14.57 -3.29
CA GLY A 72 6.87 -15.73 -2.42
C GLY A 72 5.39 -16.06 -2.20
N ASP A 73 5.04 -16.55 -1.01
CA ASP A 73 3.66 -16.86 -0.65
C ASP A 73 2.98 -15.61 -0.08
N LEU A 74 1.99 -15.08 -0.81
CA LEU A 74 1.23 -13.91 -0.39
C LEU A 74 0.53 -14.12 0.97
N THR A 75 0.12 -15.34 1.31
CA THR A 75 -0.55 -15.64 2.57
C THR A 75 0.37 -15.36 3.75
N ASP A 76 1.62 -15.86 3.68
CA ASP A 76 2.60 -15.68 4.74
C ASP A 76 2.95 -14.19 4.90
N VAL A 77 3.17 -13.50 3.77
CA VAL A 77 3.45 -12.05 3.78
C VAL A 77 2.30 -11.25 4.37
N LEU A 78 1.04 -11.60 4.07
CA LEU A 78 -0.13 -10.93 4.67
C LEU A 78 -0.25 -11.23 6.17
N VAL A 79 0.07 -12.44 6.61
CA VAL A 79 0.09 -12.80 8.04
C VAL A 79 1.15 -11.99 8.79
N ASP A 80 2.34 -11.85 8.21
CA ASP A 80 3.42 -11.04 8.79
C ASP A 80 3.03 -9.56 8.82
N ALA A 81 2.47 -9.02 7.73
CA ALA A 81 2.00 -7.63 7.66
C ALA A 81 0.88 -7.31 8.67
N ILE A 82 0.00 -8.27 8.98
CA ILE A 82 -0.98 -8.13 10.07
C ILE A 82 -0.29 -7.94 11.43
N GLY A 83 0.88 -8.54 11.63
CA GLY A 83 1.67 -8.41 12.85
C GLY A 83 2.21 -6.99 13.09
N LEU A 84 2.37 -6.21 12.02
CA LEU A 84 2.89 -4.84 12.03
C LEU A 84 1.82 -3.79 12.30
N LEU A 85 0.53 -4.15 12.20
CA LEU A 85 -0.58 -3.21 12.31
C LEU A 85 -1.03 -2.97 13.76
N ASP A 86 -1.37 -1.72 14.05
CA ASP A 86 -2.12 -1.36 15.26
C ASP A 86 -3.60 -1.83 15.16
N GLU A 87 -4.32 -1.75 16.28
CA GLU A 87 -5.72 -2.16 16.37
C GLU A 87 -6.62 -1.43 15.36
N GLY A 88 -7.17 -2.20 14.41
CA GLY A 88 -8.06 -1.65 13.38
C GLY A 88 -7.31 -1.10 12.15
N GLY A 89 -6.01 -1.38 12.04
CA GLY A 89 -5.22 -1.05 10.86
C GLY A 89 -5.67 -1.77 9.59
N MET A 90 -5.08 -1.35 8.47
CA MET A 90 -5.39 -1.91 7.15
C MET A 90 -4.14 -2.11 6.30
N ILE A 91 -4.23 -3.01 5.32
CA ILE A 91 -3.19 -3.24 4.33
C ILE A 91 -3.67 -2.72 2.98
N TRP A 92 -2.87 -1.88 2.33
CA TRP A 92 -2.98 -1.60 0.91
C TRP A 92 -2.02 -2.54 0.17
N LEU A 93 -2.56 -3.67 -0.30
CA LEU A 93 -1.83 -4.61 -1.16
C LEU A 93 -1.76 -4.03 -2.58
N LEU A 94 -0.56 -3.72 -3.04
CA LEU A 94 -0.28 -3.22 -4.37
C LEU A 94 0.32 -4.36 -5.19
N THR A 95 -0.35 -4.72 -6.29
CA THR A 95 0.15 -5.74 -7.23
C THR A 95 0.26 -5.17 -8.65
N PRO A 96 1.17 -5.70 -9.49
CA PRO A 96 1.29 -5.29 -10.88
C PRO A 96 -0.02 -5.52 -11.64
N LYS A 97 -0.29 -4.67 -12.64
CA LYS A 97 -1.44 -4.84 -13.54
C LYS A 97 -1.31 -6.07 -14.44
N THR A 98 -2.44 -6.59 -14.89
CA THR A 98 -2.48 -7.71 -15.86
C THR A 98 -1.59 -7.43 -17.07
N GLY A 99 -0.71 -8.38 -17.39
CA GLY A 99 0.26 -8.26 -18.49
C GLY A 99 1.56 -7.55 -18.12
N ARG A 100 1.77 -7.21 -16.84
CA ARG A 100 3.08 -6.85 -16.28
C ARG A 100 3.74 -8.07 -15.65
N ASP A 101 5.06 -8.03 -15.57
CA ASP A 101 5.83 -9.01 -14.81
C ASP A 101 5.45 -8.90 -13.32
N GLY A 102 5.49 -10.03 -12.61
CA GLY A 102 5.02 -10.10 -11.22
C GLY A 102 3.50 -10.01 -11.03
N TYR A 103 2.69 -10.07 -12.09
CA TYR A 103 1.22 -10.06 -11.98
C TYR A 103 0.69 -11.20 -11.12
N VAL A 104 -0.16 -10.86 -10.15
CA VAL A 104 -0.81 -11.81 -9.23
C VAL A 104 -2.27 -11.98 -9.62
N GLU A 105 -2.77 -13.21 -9.68
CA GLU A 105 -4.16 -13.44 -10.03
C GLU A 105 -5.12 -12.95 -8.92
N PRO A 106 -6.26 -12.33 -9.28
CA PRO A 106 -7.25 -11.90 -8.29
C PRO A 106 -7.78 -13.03 -7.39
N SER A 107 -7.79 -14.27 -7.88
CA SER A 107 -8.14 -15.45 -7.09
C SER A 107 -7.12 -15.72 -5.99
N ASP A 108 -5.82 -15.64 -6.30
CA ASP A 108 -4.75 -15.87 -5.33
C ASP A 108 -4.78 -14.80 -4.23
N ILE A 109 -5.04 -13.54 -4.61
CA ILE A 109 -5.26 -12.45 -3.65
C ILE A 109 -6.46 -12.75 -2.75
N ASN A 110 -7.56 -13.24 -3.31
CA ASN A 110 -8.77 -13.54 -2.54
C ASN A 110 -8.55 -14.69 -1.55
N ASP A 111 -7.92 -15.78 -2.02
CA ASP A 111 -7.63 -16.96 -1.22
C ASP A 111 -6.62 -16.66 -0.10
N ALA A 112 -5.57 -15.89 -0.40
CA ALA A 112 -4.58 -15.46 0.58
C ALA A 112 -5.20 -14.53 1.63
N ALA A 113 -5.98 -13.52 1.21
CA ALA A 113 -6.66 -12.62 2.13
C ALA A 113 -7.64 -13.37 3.05
N GLN A 114 -8.42 -14.31 2.50
CA GLN A 114 -9.34 -15.12 3.30
C GLN A 114 -8.59 -16.01 4.29
N THR A 115 -7.48 -16.62 3.88
CA THR A 115 -6.66 -17.49 4.72
C THR A 115 -5.99 -16.70 5.85
N ALA A 116 -5.51 -15.49 5.57
CA ALA A 116 -4.98 -14.56 6.57
C ALA A 116 -6.05 -13.93 7.48
N GLY A 117 -7.35 -14.17 7.20
CA GLY A 117 -8.46 -13.62 7.97
C GLY A 117 -8.78 -12.15 7.66
N LEU A 118 -8.29 -11.63 6.54
CA LEU A 118 -8.53 -10.27 6.06
C LEU A 118 -9.84 -10.17 5.28
N SER A 119 -10.50 -9.00 5.40
CA SER A 119 -11.62 -8.66 4.54
C SER A 119 -11.17 -7.82 3.35
N GLN A 120 -11.26 -8.37 2.15
CA GLN A 120 -10.94 -7.65 0.91
C GLN A 120 -12.05 -6.66 0.55
N THR A 121 -11.64 -5.46 0.12
CA THR A 121 -12.53 -4.44 -0.44
C THR A 121 -12.21 -4.22 -1.93
N LYS A 122 -12.84 -3.21 -2.54
CA LYS A 122 -12.69 -2.98 -3.98
C LYS A 122 -11.25 -2.60 -4.36
N SER A 123 -10.70 -3.29 -5.35
CA SER A 123 -9.43 -2.91 -5.97
C SER A 123 -9.58 -1.70 -6.90
N ILE A 124 -8.59 -0.82 -6.92
CA ILE A 124 -8.54 0.36 -7.78
C ILE A 124 -7.17 0.51 -8.44
N SER A 125 -7.11 1.14 -9.61
CA SER A 125 -5.83 1.55 -10.19
C SER A 125 -5.27 2.69 -9.34
N VAL A 126 -4.06 2.49 -8.81
CA VAL A 126 -3.39 3.47 -7.92
C VAL A 126 -2.23 4.18 -8.61
N ALA A 127 -1.64 3.51 -9.60
CA ALA A 127 -0.53 4.04 -10.39
C ALA A 127 -0.64 3.56 -11.84
N LYS A 128 0.35 3.93 -12.66
CA LYS A 128 0.43 3.51 -14.06
C LYS A 128 0.45 1.99 -14.17
N ASP A 129 1.26 1.34 -13.34
CA ASP A 129 1.55 -0.09 -13.44
C ASP A 129 0.99 -0.93 -12.28
N TRP A 130 0.40 -0.29 -11.27
CA TRP A 130 -0.07 -0.94 -10.06
C TRP A 130 -1.57 -0.83 -9.82
N VAL A 131 -2.14 -1.89 -9.26
CA VAL A 131 -3.50 -1.96 -8.69
C VAL A 131 -3.38 -2.08 -7.19
N GLY A 132 -4.13 -1.26 -6.46
CA GLY A 132 -4.24 -1.34 -5.01
C GLY A 132 -5.51 -2.07 -4.61
N THR A 133 -5.38 -3.01 -3.70
CA THR A 133 -6.46 -3.75 -3.05
C THR A 133 -6.42 -3.44 -1.56
N LYS A 134 -7.47 -2.83 -1.03
CA LYS A 134 -7.57 -2.56 0.41
C LYS A 134 -8.08 -3.80 1.15
N LEU A 135 -7.28 -4.27 2.10
CA LEU A 135 -7.53 -5.41 2.97
C LEU A 135 -7.66 -4.90 4.41
N ILE A 136 -8.76 -5.25 5.06
CA ILE A 136 -9.06 -4.77 6.41
C ILE A 136 -8.76 -5.90 7.40
N ALA A 137 -7.90 -5.60 8.39
CA ALA A 137 -7.61 -6.53 9.46
C ALA A 137 -8.83 -6.71 10.38
N PRO A 138 -9.07 -7.93 10.90
CA PRO A 138 -10.13 -8.13 11.89
C PRO A 138 -9.82 -7.31 13.13
N LYS A 139 -10.87 -6.75 13.75
CA LYS A 139 -10.73 -6.11 15.06
C LYS A 139 -10.31 -7.18 16.07
N ARG A 140 -9.14 -7.00 16.69
CA ARG A 140 -8.66 -7.86 17.77
C ARG A 140 -9.44 -7.62 19.06
#